data_AF-A0A4Q4WP91-F1
#
_entry.id   AF-A0A4Q4WP91-F1
#
_cell.length_a   1.000
_cell.length_b   1.000
_cell.length_c   1.000
_cell.angle_alpha   90.00
_cell.angle_beta   90.00
_cell.angle_gamma   90.00
#
_symmetry.space_group_name_H-M   'P 1'
#
loop_
_entity.id
_entity.type
_entity.pdbx_description
1 polymer ?
#
loop_
_entity_poly.entity_id
_entity_poly.type
_entity_poly.pdbx_seq_one_letter_code
_entity_poly.pdbx_strand_id
1 'polypeptide(L)'
;MLLQTVVSYITAGWPPEQIYVVENTGMQQANARGQLTLQHPWYLNHTTLGRLEVNIIQTPVLLTFAQLQNFYLSLSYSHNWPYYFWSHMDVLAIAHEEGIKDRMPRAGQPGYKSLYTLCLEELNRTVAEDPKWGTRFFAYDHLTLQNPRALEDIGGWDALIPYYITDCDTYSRLLMKKWTQKDGNCGIVTDTSVALDDLRALYRDPTVEPSFTDPNPPPPQEEEVKEKRGGEASRDGGETDVDASVAYWRRLRDISDRMFQYKHGDRGRNTWQSGQHGGQGEPFYYDNAGFGEALDVLTEAGKEIFRRKWGHDNCDLIAGGGLGFDDQWKVLKDFE
;
A
#
# COMPACT_ATOMS: atom_id res chain seq x y z
N MET A 1 3.86 2.98 -10.75
CA MET A 1 3.23 2.55 -9.49
C MET A 1 2.63 3.71 -8.71
N LEU A 2 3.42 4.54 -8.01
CA LEU A 2 2.88 5.60 -7.14
C LEU A 2 1.80 6.50 -7.78
N LEU A 3 1.98 6.92 -9.04
CA LEU A 3 0.98 7.74 -9.73
C LEU A 3 -0.37 7.03 -9.85
N GLN A 4 -0.37 5.73 -10.14
CA GLN A 4 -1.59 4.91 -10.14
C GLN A 4 -2.24 4.93 -8.76
N THR A 5 -1.47 4.70 -7.70
CA THR A 5 -1.97 4.71 -6.33
C THR A 5 -2.66 6.03 -5.99
N VAL A 6 -1.99 7.15 -6.24
CA VAL A 6 -2.54 8.49 -5.99
C VAL A 6 -3.82 8.71 -6.79
N VAL A 7 -3.81 8.47 -8.10
CA VAL A 7 -5.00 8.66 -8.95
C VAL A 7 -6.14 7.71 -8.54
N SER A 8 -5.82 6.49 -8.11
CA SER A 8 -6.82 5.52 -7.66
C SER A 8 -7.51 5.98 -6.37
N TYR A 9 -6.78 6.57 -5.42
CA TYR A 9 -7.40 7.17 -4.23
C TYR A 9 -8.26 8.40 -4.56
N ILE A 10 -7.75 9.29 -5.42
CA ILE A 10 -8.51 10.49 -5.86
C ILE A 10 -9.83 10.07 -6.51
N THR A 11 -9.78 9.14 -7.46
CA THR A 11 -10.98 8.63 -8.17
C THR A 11 -11.89 7.81 -7.27
N ALA A 12 -11.36 7.22 -6.19
CA ALA A 12 -12.14 6.57 -5.13
C ALA A 12 -12.70 7.56 -4.08
N GLY A 13 -12.57 8.86 -4.32
CA GLY A 13 -13.21 9.93 -3.57
C GLY A 13 -12.35 10.57 -2.47
N TRP A 14 -11.05 10.26 -2.42
CA TRP A 14 -10.14 10.88 -1.46
C TRP A 14 -9.76 12.30 -1.93
N PRO A 15 -9.94 13.35 -1.10
CA PRO A 15 -9.53 14.70 -1.48
C PRO A 15 -8.01 14.80 -1.68
N PRO A 16 -7.50 15.29 -2.83
CA PRO A 16 -6.07 15.33 -3.09
C PRO A 16 -5.27 16.11 -2.03
N GLU A 17 -5.85 17.19 -1.49
CA GLU A 17 -5.25 18.01 -0.43
C GLU A 17 -5.07 17.27 0.90
N GLN A 18 -5.71 16.10 1.07
CA GLN A 18 -5.54 15.21 2.22
C GLN A 18 -4.58 14.05 1.94
N ILE A 19 -4.04 13.95 0.72
CA ILE A 19 -3.05 12.93 0.35
C ILE A 19 -1.66 13.54 0.54
N TYR A 20 -0.85 12.86 1.36
CA TYR A 20 0.55 13.20 1.61
C TYR A 20 1.43 12.09 1.07
N VAL A 21 2.10 12.37 -0.05
CA VAL A 21 3.14 11.50 -0.61
C VAL A 21 4.42 11.74 0.16
N VAL A 22 4.84 10.77 0.96
CA VAL A 22 6.12 10.84 1.67
C VAL A 22 7.23 10.30 0.77
N GLU A 23 8.08 11.18 0.28
CA GLU A 23 9.26 10.84 -0.49
C GLU A 23 10.35 10.32 0.46
N ASN A 24 10.53 9.01 0.49
CA ASN A 24 11.61 8.33 1.20
C ASN A 24 12.63 7.71 0.23
N THR A 25 13.03 8.46 -0.79
CA THR A 25 13.92 7.99 -1.87
C THR A 25 15.39 8.01 -1.47
N GLY A 26 15.76 8.75 -0.42
CA GLY A 26 17.16 9.01 -0.05
C GLY A 26 17.88 10.01 -0.96
N MET A 27 17.20 10.55 -1.97
CA MET A 27 17.80 11.41 -3.00
C MET A 27 17.87 12.89 -2.60
N GLN A 28 17.69 13.18 -1.31
CA GLN A 28 17.73 14.54 -0.77
C GLN A 28 16.80 15.46 -1.56
N GLN A 29 17.33 16.56 -2.13
CA GLN A 29 16.55 17.53 -2.89
C GLN A 29 16.58 17.28 -4.41
N ALA A 30 17.16 16.18 -4.89
CA ALA A 30 17.41 15.98 -6.32
C ALA A 30 16.11 15.88 -7.15
N ASN A 31 15.10 15.16 -6.64
CA ASN A 31 13.78 15.10 -7.30
C ASN A 31 13.09 16.47 -7.33
N ALA A 32 13.05 17.18 -6.20
CA ALA A 32 12.45 18.52 -6.10
C ALA A 32 13.14 19.54 -7.03
N ARG A 33 14.44 19.37 -7.30
CA ARG A 33 15.23 20.21 -8.19
C ARG A 33 15.23 19.75 -9.66
N GLY A 34 14.52 18.66 -9.99
CA GLY A 34 14.47 18.11 -11.35
C GLY A 34 15.82 17.59 -11.86
N GLN A 35 16.68 17.10 -10.96
CA GLN A 35 18.04 16.66 -11.28
C GLN A 35 18.14 15.18 -11.65
N LEU A 36 17.06 14.41 -11.48
CA LEU A 36 17.02 12.98 -11.77
C LEU A 36 16.21 12.72 -13.05
N THR A 37 16.67 11.77 -13.85
CA THR A 37 15.95 11.36 -15.06
C THR A 37 14.94 10.25 -14.77
N LEU A 38 14.02 10.01 -15.72
CA LEU A 38 13.04 8.92 -15.63
C LEU A 38 13.66 7.52 -15.50
N GLN A 39 14.94 7.37 -15.86
CA GLN A 39 15.63 6.08 -15.77
C GLN A 39 16.32 5.88 -14.42
N HIS A 40 16.35 6.90 -13.57
CA HIS A 40 16.87 6.80 -12.21
C HIS A 40 15.89 5.99 -11.34
N PRO A 41 16.32 4.90 -10.66
CA PRO A 41 15.44 4.04 -9.86
C PRO A 41 14.68 4.76 -8.74
N TRP A 42 15.24 5.88 -8.28
CA TRP A 42 14.69 6.71 -7.21
C TRP A 42 14.04 8.01 -7.72
N TYR A 43 13.74 8.07 -9.01
CA TYR A 43 13.02 9.21 -9.60
C TYR A 43 11.59 9.30 -9.06
N LEU A 44 11.21 10.50 -8.63
CA LEU A 44 9.86 10.85 -8.22
C LEU A 44 9.39 12.06 -9.01
N ASN A 45 8.26 11.93 -9.70
CA ASN A 45 7.72 13.02 -10.52
C ASN A 45 6.98 14.06 -9.67
N HIS A 46 7.72 14.98 -9.05
CA HIS A 46 7.16 16.09 -8.27
C HIS A 46 6.21 16.96 -9.10
N THR A 47 6.50 17.18 -10.39
CA THR A 47 5.67 18.03 -11.25
C THR A 47 4.28 17.43 -11.46
N THR A 48 4.18 16.14 -11.79
CA THR A 48 2.89 15.49 -12.00
C THR A 48 2.12 15.36 -10.68
N LEU A 49 2.79 15.03 -9.58
CA LEU A 49 2.15 14.98 -8.25
C LEU A 49 1.61 16.36 -7.86
N GLY A 50 2.37 17.44 -8.05
CA GLY A 50 1.89 18.80 -7.80
C GLY A 50 0.68 19.19 -8.66
N ARG A 51 0.59 18.71 -9.91
CA ARG A 51 -0.59 18.91 -10.79
C ARG A 51 -1.82 18.14 -10.33
N LEU A 52 -1.65 17.06 -9.56
CA LEU A 52 -2.74 16.35 -8.90
C LEU A 52 -3.13 17.00 -7.57
N GLU A 53 -2.50 18.11 -7.18
CA GLU A 53 -2.78 18.86 -5.96
C GLU A 53 -2.55 18.08 -4.66
N VAL A 54 -1.74 17.00 -4.71
CA VAL A 54 -1.31 16.26 -3.52
C VAL A 54 -0.10 16.92 -2.86
N ASN A 55 0.05 16.69 -1.57
CA ASN A 55 1.19 17.18 -0.80
C ASN A 55 2.37 16.22 -0.96
N ILE A 56 3.58 16.77 -1.04
CA ILE A 56 4.82 15.97 -1.02
C ILE A 56 5.62 16.35 0.22
N ILE A 57 5.95 15.36 1.04
CA ILE A 57 6.82 15.53 2.20
C ILE A 57 8.10 14.74 1.94
N GLN A 58 9.24 15.39 1.94
CA GLN A 58 10.53 14.72 1.77
C GLN A 58 11.08 14.30 3.13
N THR A 59 11.54 13.05 3.25
CA THR A 59 12.32 12.65 4.42
C THR A 59 13.70 13.29 4.37
N PRO A 60 14.32 13.61 5.54
CA PRO A 60 15.64 14.24 5.56
C PRO A 60 16.78 13.29 5.10
N VAL A 61 16.55 11.99 5.22
CA VAL A 61 17.45 10.90 4.81
C VAL A 61 16.61 9.68 4.43
N LEU A 62 17.23 8.67 3.81
CA LEU A 62 16.59 7.39 3.61
C LEU A 62 16.29 6.72 4.97
N LEU A 63 15.01 6.49 5.24
CA LEU A 63 14.52 5.80 6.44
C LEU A 63 14.22 4.34 6.11
N THR A 64 14.45 3.44 7.07
CA THR A 64 13.92 2.07 7.00
C THR A 64 12.40 2.07 7.16
N PHE A 65 11.72 0.94 6.92
CA PHE A 65 10.26 0.88 7.05
C PHE A 65 9.79 1.26 8.47
N ALA A 66 10.41 0.68 9.51
CA ALA A 66 10.05 1.01 10.89
C ALA A 66 10.32 2.49 11.24
N GLN A 67 11.43 3.05 10.75
CA GLN A 67 11.73 4.48 10.92
C GLN A 67 10.72 5.36 10.18
N LEU A 68 10.30 4.97 8.98
CA LEU A 68 9.30 5.67 8.18
C LEU A 68 7.92 5.64 8.85
N GLN A 69 7.53 4.54 9.47
CA GLN A 69 6.29 4.48 10.27
C GLN A 69 6.35 5.42 11.49
N ASN A 70 7.49 5.49 12.17
CA ASN A 70 7.71 6.47 13.24
C ASN A 70 7.75 7.91 12.72
N PHE A 71 8.17 8.13 11.47
CA PHE A 71 8.07 9.43 10.81
C PHE A 71 6.62 9.83 10.54
N TYR A 72 5.75 8.90 10.11
CA TYR A 72 4.31 9.19 10.00
C TYR A 72 3.68 9.55 11.35
N LEU A 73 4.08 8.81 12.40
CA LEU A 73 3.66 9.12 13.76
C LEU A 73 4.11 10.53 14.18
N SER A 74 5.35 10.94 13.87
CA SER A 74 5.83 12.29 14.21
C SER A 74 5.14 13.41 13.40
N LEU A 75 4.75 13.13 12.15
CA LEU A 75 3.92 14.04 11.36
C LEU A 75 2.55 14.24 12.00
N SER A 76 1.95 13.18 12.56
CA SER A 76 0.65 13.30 13.24
C SER A 76 0.68 14.33 14.37
N TYR A 77 1.79 14.41 15.11
CA TYR A 77 1.99 15.43 16.15
C TYR A 77 2.18 16.82 15.56
N SER A 78 3.03 16.94 14.54
CA SER A 78 3.38 18.22 13.93
C SER A 78 2.18 18.89 13.26
N HIS A 79 1.25 18.09 12.74
CA HIS A 79 0.04 18.55 12.07
C HIS A 79 -1.23 18.48 12.94
N ASN A 80 -1.13 18.00 14.19
CA ASN A 80 -2.28 17.73 15.06
C ASN A 80 -3.33 16.82 14.41
N TRP A 81 -2.89 15.78 13.70
CA TRP A 81 -3.79 14.77 13.15
C TRP A 81 -4.13 13.75 14.25
N PRO A 82 -5.37 13.70 14.74
CA PRO A 82 -5.74 12.77 15.80
C PRO A 82 -5.62 11.32 15.35
N TYR A 83 -5.84 11.07 14.05
CA TYR A 83 -5.76 9.79 13.38
C TYR A 83 -5.26 10.01 11.96
N TYR A 84 -4.65 8.99 11.36
CA TYR A 84 -4.25 9.04 9.96
C TYR A 84 -4.46 7.69 9.30
N PHE A 85 -4.69 7.73 8.00
CA PHE A 85 -4.61 6.54 7.15
C PHE A 85 -3.23 6.50 6.51
N TRP A 86 -2.61 5.33 6.50
CA TRP A 86 -1.40 5.06 5.74
C TRP A 86 -1.71 3.98 4.69
N SER A 87 -1.06 4.11 3.53
CA SER A 87 -1.18 3.15 2.44
C SER A 87 0.17 2.93 1.77
N HIS A 88 0.31 1.75 1.16
CA HIS A 88 1.44 1.39 0.31
C HIS A 88 1.46 2.20 -0.99
N MET A 89 2.64 2.42 -1.57
CA MET A 89 2.82 3.20 -2.81
C MET A 89 2.55 2.40 -4.10
N ASP A 90 2.24 1.12 -3.97
CA ASP A 90 2.08 0.15 -5.06
C ASP A 90 0.70 -0.54 -5.06
N VAL A 91 -0.32 0.18 -4.58
CA VAL A 91 -1.71 -0.30 -4.59
C VAL A 91 -2.54 0.27 -5.73
N LEU A 92 -3.58 -0.47 -6.09
CA LEU A 92 -4.72 -0.01 -6.88
C LEU A 92 -5.97 0.00 -5.98
N ALA A 93 -6.48 1.18 -5.66
CA ALA A 93 -7.68 1.35 -4.84
C ALA A 93 -8.92 1.61 -5.72
N ILE A 94 -9.94 0.76 -5.60
CA ILE A 94 -11.23 0.93 -6.30
C ILE A 94 -12.39 0.81 -5.32
N ALA A 95 -13.40 1.66 -5.48
CA ALA A 95 -14.61 1.65 -4.65
C ALA A 95 -15.56 0.50 -5.03
N HIS A 96 -16.53 0.16 -4.18
CA HIS A 96 -17.55 -0.88 -4.45
C HIS A 96 -18.69 -0.34 -5.34
N GLU A 97 -18.43 -0.03 -6.61
CA GLU A 97 -19.44 0.60 -7.49
C GLU A 97 -20.64 -0.29 -7.81
N GLU A 98 -20.49 -1.62 -7.75
CA GLU A 98 -21.63 -2.54 -7.84
C GLU A 98 -22.53 -2.55 -6.59
N GLY A 99 -22.19 -1.72 -5.59
CA GLY A 99 -22.84 -1.69 -4.30
C GLY A 99 -22.40 -2.85 -3.40
N ILE A 100 -22.97 -2.88 -2.20
CA ILE A 100 -22.82 -3.98 -1.26
C ILE A 100 -24.22 -4.47 -0.96
N LYS A 101 -24.48 -5.75 -1.25
CA LYS A 101 -25.80 -6.37 -1.06
C LYS A 101 -26.38 -6.01 0.32
N ASP A 102 -27.60 -5.48 0.30
CA ASP A 102 -28.40 -5.07 1.47
C ASP A 102 -27.78 -3.96 2.36
N ARG A 103 -26.65 -3.34 1.96
CA ARG A 103 -25.94 -2.31 2.75
C ARG A 103 -25.66 -1.02 2.01
N MET A 104 -25.40 -1.08 0.71
CA MET A 104 -25.03 0.08 -0.09
C MET A 104 -25.53 -0.07 -1.53
N PRO A 105 -26.21 0.93 -2.10
CA PRO A 105 -26.67 0.88 -3.48
C PRO A 105 -25.49 1.04 -4.46
N ARG A 106 -25.78 0.94 -5.77
CA ARG A 106 -24.76 1.07 -6.83
C ARG A 106 -24.29 2.51 -7.00
N ALA A 107 -23.10 2.71 -7.57
CA ALA A 107 -22.63 4.02 -7.97
C ALA A 107 -23.67 4.73 -8.85
N GLY A 108 -23.83 6.05 -8.67
CA GLY A 108 -24.86 6.85 -9.36
C GLY A 108 -26.27 6.73 -8.77
N GLN A 109 -26.51 5.84 -7.80
CA GLN A 109 -27.78 5.78 -7.08
C GLN A 109 -27.72 6.58 -5.76
N PRO A 110 -28.83 7.21 -5.32
CA PRO A 110 -28.87 7.92 -4.04
C PRO A 110 -28.48 7.01 -2.87
N GLY A 111 -27.55 7.48 -2.03
CA GLY A 111 -27.03 6.73 -0.88
C GLY A 111 -25.79 5.88 -1.16
N TYR A 112 -25.26 5.90 -2.38
CA TYR A 112 -23.93 5.34 -2.66
C TYR A 112 -22.85 6.07 -1.85
N LYS A 113 -21.82 5.32 -1.43
CA LYS A 113 -20.69 5.86 -0.66
C LYS A 113 -19.39 5.47 -1.35
N SER A 114 -18.51 6.46 -1.51
CA SER A 114 -17.16 6.25 -2.03
C SER A 114 -16.29 5.47 -1.05
N LEU A 115 -15.12 5.02 -1.50
CA LEU A 115 -14.13 4.38 -0.62
C LEU A 115 -13.76 5.30 0.54
N TYR A 116 -13.47 6.56 0.24
CA TYR A 116 -13.17 7.57 1.25
C TYR A 116 -14.30 7.73 2.27
N THR A 117 -15.56 7.77 1.81
CA THR A 117 -16.71 7.90 2.70
C THR A 117 -16.81 6.69 3.64
N LEU A 118 -16.61 5.48 3.14
CA LEU A 118 -16.63 4.27 3.96
C LEU A 118 -15.46 4.23 4.95
N CYS A 119 -14.27 4.73 4.58
CA CYS A 119 -13.14 4.91 5.52
C CYS A 119 -13.51 5.87 6.66
N LEU A 120 -14.15 7.00 6.36
CA LEU A 120 -14.59 7.95 7.39
C LEU A 120 -15.68 7.37 8.29
N GLU A 121 -16.61 6.57 7.75
CA GLU A 121 -17.61 5.87 8.56
C GLU A 121 -16.97 4.85 9.50
N GLU A 122 -15.97 4.10 9.02
CA GLU A 122 -15.19 3.18 9.86
C GLU A 122 -14.46 3.91 10.97
N LEU A 123 -13.84 5.05 10.67
CA LEU A 123 -13.18 5.92 11.66
C LEU A 123 -14.20 6.39 12.72
N ASN A 124 -15.31 6.97 12.29
CA ASN A 124 -16.34 7.50 13.21
C ASN A 124 -16.91 6.40 14.11
N ARG A 125 -17.23 5.23 13.53
CA ARG A 125 -17.71 4.07 14.28
C ARG A 125 -16.66 3.59 15.28
N THR A 126 -15.42 3.45 14.84
CA THR A 126 -14.31 2.99 15.69
C THR A 126 -14.09 3.91 16.89
N VAL A 127 -14.07 5.23 16.66
CA VAL A 127 -13.92 6.22 17.74
C VAL A 127 -15.08 6.19 18.72
N ALA A 128 -16.31 5.95 18.23
CA ALA A 128 -17.50 5.91 19.07
C ALA A 128 -17.63 4.62 19.90
N GLU A 129 -17.28 3.47 19.31
CA GLU A 129 -17.61 2.15 19.87
C GLU A 129 -16.44 1.44 20.55
N ASP A 130 -15.20 1.78 20.19
CA ASP A 130 -14.01 1.06 20.64
C ASP A 130 -12.99 2.02 21.25
N PRO A 131 -13.10 2.40 22.53
CA PRO A 131 -12.23 3.40 23.15
C PRO A 131 -10.75 2.96 23.26
N LYS A 132 -10.44 1.68 22.98
CA LYS A 132 -9.10 1.11 23.05
C LYS A 132 -8.72 0.42 21.74
N TRP A 133 -8.89 1.15 20.63
CA TRP A 133 -8.49 0.70 19.30
C TRP A 133 -7.05 1.11 18.94
N GLY A 134 -6.30 0.20 18.35
CA GLY A 134 -4.95 0.47 17.83
C GLY A 134 -4.97 0.74 16.33
N THR A 135 -5.54 -0.19 15.58
CA THR A 135 -5.47 -0.19 14.12
C THR A 135 -6.77 -0.71 13.49
N ARG A 136 -7.11 -0.23 12.29
CA ARG A 136 -8.08 -0.88 11.40
C ARG A 136 -7.46 -1.18 10.06
N PHE A 137 -7.59 -2.41 9.60
CA PHE A 137 -7.07 -2.88 8.33
C PHE A 137 -8.18 -2.90 7.28
N PHE A 138 -7.91 -2.46 6.05
CA PHE A 138 -8.90 -2.51 4.96
C PHE A 138 -8.52 -3.50 3.86
N ALA A 139 -7.26 -3.93 3.84
CA ALA A 139 -6.73 -5.03 3.03
C ALA A 139 -5.37 -5.42 3.61
N TYR A 140 -5.38 -6.07 4.79
CA TYR A 140 -4.20 -6.13 5.66
C TYR A 140 -3.61 -4.73 5.82
N ASP A 141 -2.30 -4.58 5.67
CA ASP A 141 -1.57 -3.34 5.87
C ASP A 141 -1.53 -2.41 4.63
N HIS A 142 -2.09 -2.82 3.49
CA HIS A 142 -2.09 -2.02 2.25
C HIS A 142 -2.83 -0.68 2.37
N LEU A 143 -3.88 -0.64 3.20
CA LEU A 143 -4.54 0.58 3.68
C LEU A 143 -4.95 0.36 5.13
N THR A 144 -4.50 1.26 5.99
CA THR A 144 -4.61 1.07 7.43
C THR A 144 -4.94 2.40 8.11
N LEU A 145 -5.96 2.38 8.98
CA LEU A 145 -6.23 3.47 9.91
C LEU A 145 -5.42 3.28 11.18
N GLN A 146 -4.62 4.28 11.56
CA GLN A 146 -3.74 4.23 12.72
C GLN A 146 -4.20 5.17 13.84
N ASN A 147 -4.06 4.71 15.08
CA ASN A 147 -4.23 5.52 16.29
C ASN A 147 -2.86 5.92 16.87
N PRO A 148 -2.42 7.19 16.70
CA PRO A 148 -1.18 7.71 17.28
C PRO A 148 -1.03 7.38 18.76
N ARG A 149 -2.09 7.52 19.56
CA ARG A 149 -2.06 7.23 21.00
C ARG A 149 -1.74 5.77 21.32
N ALA A 150 -2.26 4.84 20.51
CA ALA A 150 -1.99 3.42 20.70
C ALA A 150 -0.54 3.09 20.35
N LEU A 151 -0.02 3.69 19.27
CA LEU A 151 1.38 3.58 18.88
C LEU A 151 2.30 4.18 19.96
N GLU A 152 1.97 5.32 20.54
CA GLU A 152 2.69 5.90 21.68
C GLU A 152 2.74 4.96 22.89
N ASP A 153 1.61 4.36 23.26
CA ASP A 153 1.51 3.47 24.43
C ASP A 153 2.39 2.21 24.33
N ILE A 154 2.69 1.78 23.10
CA ILE A 154 3.62 0.67 22.85
C ILE A 154 5.06 1.13 22.58
N GLY A 155 5.33 2.43 22.46
CA GLY A 155 6.65 3.00 22.18
C GLY A 155 6.99 3.16 20.69
N GLY A 156 5.98 3.21 19.81
CA GLY A 156 6.14 3.32 18.36
C GLY A 156 6.55 2.00 17.70
N TRP A 157 7.06 2.08 16.48
CA TRP A 157 7.69 0.96 15.78
C TRP A 157 9.12 0.78 16.26
N ASP A 158 9.58 -0.46 16.43
CA ASP A 158 10.97 -0.72 16.83
C ASP A 158 11.91 -0.46 15.66
N ALA A 159 12.63 0.67 15.70
CA ALA A 159 13.55 1.07 14.63
C ALA A 159 14.75 0.11 14.45
N LEU A 160 15.01 -0.77 15.42
CA LEU A 160 16.04 -1.82 15.30
C LEU A 160 15.53 -3.04 14.53
N ILE A 161 14.24 -3.14 14.24
CA ILE A 161 13.65 -4.15 13.35
C ILE A 161 13.23 -3.41 12.07
N PRO A 162 14.14 -3.20 11.10
CA PRO A 162 13.99 -2.16 10.08
C PRO A 162 12.95 -2.45 8.99
N TYR A 163 12.72 -3.72 8.64
CA TYR A 163 11.88 -4.15 7.50
C TYR A 163 10.99 -5.34 7.90
N TYR A 164 10.94 -6.42 7.11
CA TYR A 164 10.08 -7.57 7.37
C TYR A 164 10.20 -8.10 8.80
N ILE A 165 9.06 -8.51 9.38
CA ILE A 165 8.80 -8.91 10.79
C ILE A 165 8.50 -7.74 11.76
N THR A 166 8.76 -6.49 11.37
CA THR A 166 8.50 -5.33 12.23
C THR A 166 7.00 -5.06 12.47
N ASP A 167 6.16 -5.47 11.52
CA ASP A 167 4.71 -5.49 11.65
C ASP A 167 4.28 -6.51 12.71
N CYS A 168 4.85 -7.71 12.70
CA CYS A 168 4.59 -8.73 13.71
C CYS A 168 4.99 -8.29 15.12
N ASP A 169 6.09 -7.56 15.26
CA ASP A 169 6.48 -6.92 16.54
C ASP A 169 5.45 -5.88 16.99
N THR A 170 5.15 -4.91 16.12
CA THR A 170 4.32 -3.76 16.47
C THR A 170 2.87 -4.17 16.74
N TYR A 171 2.29 -5.01 15.88
CA TYR A 171 0.91 -5.46 16.01
C TYR A 171 0.75 -6.38 17.23
N SER A 172 1.70 -7.26 17.51
CA SER A 172 1.67 -8.05 18.75
C SER A 172 1.74 -7.17 19.99
N ARG A 173 2.62 -6.14 20.03
CA ARG A 173 2.70 -5.22 21.17
C ARG A 173 1.40 -4.45 21.42
N LEU A 174 0.69 -4.03 20.36
CA LEU A 174 -0.65 -3.45 20.48
C LEU A 174 -1.62 -4.42 21.18
N LEU A 175 -1.68 -5.66 20.71
CA LEU A 175 -2.56 -6.70 21.29
C LEU A 175 -2.19 -7.03 22.74
N MET A 176 -0.90 -7.13 23.06
CA MET A 176 -0.39 -7.34 24.43
C MET A 176 -0.82 -6.21 25.38
N LYS A 177 -0.89 -4.96 24.89
CA LYS A 177 -1.44 -3.80 25.62
C LYS A 177 -2.96 -3.68 25.54
N LYS A 178 -3.64 -4.64 24.92
CA LYS A 178 -5.10 -4.71 24.74
C LYS A 178 -5.65 -3.60 23.84
N TRP A 179 -4.86 -3.11 22.89
CA TRP A 179 -5.35 -2.28 21.80
C TRP A 179 -5.93 -3.17 20.70
N THR A 180 -7.16 -2.91 20.28
CA THR A 180 -7.85 -3.76 19.30
C THR A 180 -7.32 -3.52 17.89
N GLN A 181 -7.29 -4.59 17.11
CA GLN A 181 -7.06 -4.58 15.68
C GLN A 181 -8.22 -5.32 15.03
N LYS A 182 -8.86 -4.68 14.04
CA LYS A 182 -10.05 -5.21 13.38
C LYS A 182 -10.04 -4.84 11.91
N ASP A 183 -10.68 -5.65 11.10
CA ASP A 183 -10.85 -5.35 9.68
C ASP A 183 -12.05 -4.42 9.46
N GLY A 184 -11.84 -3.42 8.60
CA GLY A 184 -12.86 -2.60 7.99
C GLY A 184 -13.03 -2.99 6.52
N ASN A 185 -14.14 -2.56 5.92
CA ASN A 185 -14.36 -2.77 4.48
C ASN A 185 -14.80 -1.44 3.85
N CYS A 186 -13.89 -0.85 3.07
CA CYS A 186 -14.12 0.43 2.38
C CYS A 186 -14.05 0.33 0.86
N GLY A 187 -13.60 -0.79 0.30
CA GLY A 187 -13.33 -0.92 -1.13
C GLY A 187 -12.47 -2.13 -1.40
N ILE A 188 -11.88 -2.16 -2.59
CA ILE A 188 -10.87 -3.14 -2.99
C ILE A 188 -9.55 -2.39 -3.09
N VAL A 189 -8.62 -2.71 -2.20
CA VAL A 189 -7.25 -2.17 -2.20
C VAL A 189 -6.32 -3.31 -2.55
N THR A 190 -5.88 -3.33 -3.80
CA THR A 190 -5.09 -4.42 -4.36
C THR A 190 -3.61 -4.07 -4.37
N ASP A 191 -2.78 -4.94 -3.82
CA ASP A 191 -1.33 -4.85 -3.92
C ASP A 191 -0.85 -5.30 -5.31
N THR A 192 -0.14 -4.42 -6.02
CA THR A 192 0.21 -4.60 -7.43
C THR A 192 1.70 -4.44 -7.68
N SER A 193 2.22 -5.10 -8.72
CA SER A 193 3.63 -4.97 -9.16
C SER A 193 3.76 -4.32 -10.54
N VAL A 194 2.63 -3.91 -11.12
CA VAL A 194 2.49 -3.33 -12.45
C VAL A 194 1.48 -2.20 -12.39
N ALA A 195 1.55 -1.27 -13.35
CA ALA A 195 0.60 -0.19 -13.47
C ALA A 195 -0.35 -0.42 -14.66
N LEU A 196 -1.55 0.17 -14.59
CA LEU A 196 -2.45 0.30 -15.73
C LEU A 196 -1.73 1.04 -16.86
N ASP A 197 -1.97 0.60 -18.10
CA ASP A 197 -1.39 1.24 -19.29
C ASP A 197 -1.87 2.69 -19.44
N ASP A 198 -3.10 2.98 -19.01
CA ASP A 198 -3.71 4.31 -19.03
C ASP A 198 -4.55 4.59 -17.78
N LEU A 199 -4.14 5.58 -16.99
CA LEU A 199 -4.83 5.97 -15.75
C LEU A 199 -6.19 6.62 -15.98
N ARG A 200 -6.53 7.04 -17.21
CA ARG A 200 -7.89 7.48 -17.56
C ARG A 200 -8.92 6.37 -17.37
N ALA A 201 -8.50 5.11 -17.34
CA ALA A 201 -9.36 3.99 -16.94
C ALA A 201 -9.96 4.21 -15.53
N LEU A 202 -9.22 4.86 -14.63
CA LEU A 202 -9.70 5.18 -13.29
C LEU A 202 -10.77 6.29 -13.29
N TYR A 203 -10.97 7.01 -14.38
CA TYR A 203 -12.06 7.98 -14.54
C TYR A 203 -13.25 7.40 -15.31
N ARG A 204 -13.24 6.07 -15.56
CA ARG A 204 -14.29 5.35 -16.30
C ARG A 204 -14.44 5.93 -17.71
N ASP A 205 -13.33 6.38 -18.31
CA ASP A 205 -13.31 6.89 -19.68
C ASP A 205 -13.70 5.76 -20.66
N PRO A 206 -14.85 5.87 -21.36
CA PRO A 206 -15.36 4.80 -22.21
C PRO A 206 -14.48 4.55 -23.44
N THR A 207 -13.53 5.45 -23.74
CA THR A 207 -12.57 5.29 -24.85
C THR A 207 -11.34 4.47 -24.47
N VAL A 208 -11.18 4.14 -23.19
CA VAL A 208 -10.03 3.41 -22.66
C VAL A 208 -10.49 2.04 -22.17
N GLU A 209 -9.89 0.98 -22.69
CA GLU A 209 -10.07 -0.36 -22.15
C GLU A 209 -9.01 -0.62 -21.08
N PRO A 210 -9.38 -0.98 -19.83
CA PRO A 210 -8.40 -1.24 -18.78
C PRO A 210 -7.48 -2.41 -19.14
N SER A 211 -6.17 -2.18 -19.09
CA SER A 211 -5.13 -3.20 -19.30
C SER A 211 -3.85 -2.83 -18.55
N PHE A 212 -2.92 -3.77 -18.47
CA PHE A 212 -1.57 -3.53 -17.96
C PHE A 212 -0.54 -4.27 -18.80
N THR A 213 0.65 -3.68 -18.89
CA THR A 213 1.85 -4.24 -19.50
C THR A 213 2.94 -4.31 -18.45
N ASP A 214 3.62 -5.45 -18.34
CA ASP A 214 4.83 -5.54 -17.51
C ASP A 214 5.99 -4.81 -18.20
N PRO A 215 6.59 -3.77 -17.59
CA PRO A 215 7.76 -3.10 -18.16
C PRO A 215 9.02 -3.98 -18.16
N ASN A 216 9.03 -5.09 -17.43
CA ASN A 216 10.15 -6.02 -17.31
C ASN A 216 9.69 -7.48 -17.51
N PRO A 217 9.16 -7.86 -18.69
CA PRO A 217 8.56 -9.19 -18.90
C PRO A 217 9.56 -10.32 -18.66
N PRO A 218 9.12 -11.52 -18.24
CA PRO A 218 10.03 -12.65 -18.10
C PRO A 218 10.66 -12.94 -19.47
N PRO A 219 11.87 -13.55 -19.52
CA PRO A 219 12.35 -14.17 -20.74
C PRO A 219 11.24 -15.08 -21.30
N PRO A 220 10.96 -15.02 -22.62
CA PRO A 220 9.90 -15.84 -23.19
C PRO A 220 10.19 -17.31 -22.87
N GLN A 221 9.26 -17.97 -22.19
CA GLN A 221 9.26 -19.42 -22.10
C GLN A 221 8.95 -19.97 -23.49
N GLU A 222 9.70 -20.96 -23.95
CA GLU A 222 9.32 -21.76 -25.11
C GLU A 222 8.05 -22.56 -24.74
N GLU A 223 6.87 -21.99 -24.95
CA GLU A 223 5.61 -22.71 -24.79
C GLU A 223 4.78 -22.72 -26.06
N GLU A 224 4.25 -23.91 -26.33
CA GLU A 224 3.41 -24.29 -27.46
C GLU A 224 2.21 -23.35 -27.64
N VAL A 225 2.01 -22.92 -28.88
CA VAL A 225 0.88 -22.13 -29.35
C VAL A 225 -0.43 -22.84 -29.01
N LYS A 226 -1.10 -22.42 -27.93
CA LYS A 226 -2.52 -22.69 -27.74
C LYS A 226 -3.33 -21.51 -28.26
N GLU A 227 -3.98 -21.72 -29.39
CA GLU A 227 -4.97 -20.81 -29.97
C GLU A 227 -6.01 -20.42 -28.93
N LYS A 228 -6.06 -19.12 -28.58
CA LYS A 228 -7.20 -18.54 -27.88
C LYS A 228 -8.32 -18.31 -28.89
N ARG A 229 -9.38 -19.12 -28.79
CA ARG A 229 -10.67 -18.86 -29.43
C ARG A 229 -11.26 -17.57 -28.87
N GLY A 230 -11.50 -16.60 -29.75
CA GLY A 230 -12.22 -15.37 -29.45
C GLY A 230 -13.66 -15.67 -29.03
N GLY A 231 -14.04 -15.17 -27.86
CA GLY A 231 -15.44 -15.04 -27.46
C GLY A 231 -15.92 -13.65 -27.83
N GLU A 232 -16.82 -13.56 -28.81
CA GLU A 232 -17.57 -12.34 -29.10
C GLU A 232 -18.52 -12.06 -27.94
N ALA A 233 -18.33 -10.90 -27.28
CA ALA A 233 -19.32 -10.36 -26.37
C ALA A 233 -20.41 -9.65 -27.18
N SER A 234 -21.61 -10.20 -27.15
CA SER A 234 -22.82 -9.63 -27.74
C SER A 234 -23.12 -8.26 -27.13
N ARG A 235 -23.24 -7.23 -27.97
CA ARG A 235 -23.81 -5.93 -27.63
C ARG A 235 -25.33 -6.02 -27.71
N ASP A 236 -25.97 -5.98 -26.55
CA ASP A 236 -27.39 -5.67 -26.33
C ASP A 236 -27.36 -4.69 -25.14
N GLY A 237 -28.00 -3.54 -25.06
CA GLY A 237 -29.17 -2.99 -25.73
C GLY A 237 -29.87 -2.15 -24.65
N GLY A 238 -29.58 -0.84 -24.59
CA GLY A 238 -30.29 0.12 -23.72
C GLY A 238 -29.91 0.13 -22.24
N GLU A 239 -28.63 0.25 -21.90
CA GLU A 239 -28.18 0.47 -20.51
C GLU A 239 -28.38 1.94 -20.10
N THR A 240 -28.88 2.16 -18.88
CA THR A 240 -28.79 3.48 -18.25
C THR A 240 -27.31 3.84 -18.04
N ASP A 241 -26.98 5.13 -17.95
CA ASP A 241 -25.59 5.59 -17.70
C ASP A 241 -24.95 4.91 -16.48
N VAL A 242 -25.77 4.61 -15.46
CA VAL A 242 -25.38 3.86 -14.26
C VAL A 242 -24.96 2.42 -14.58
N ASP A 243 -25.71 1.70 -15.42
CA ASP A 243 -25.40 0.31 -15.75
C ASP A 243 -24.10 0.21 -16.56
N ALA A 244 -23.89 1.15 -17.49
CA ALA A 244 -22.66 1.24 -18.28
C ALA A 244 -21.42 1.54 -17.39
N SER A 245 -21.54 2.46 -16.43
CA SER A 245 -20.46 2.75 -15.46
C SER A 245 -20.13 1.53 -14.60
N VAL A 246 -21.13 0.82 -14.08
CA VAL A 246 -20.92 -0.39 -13.28
C VAL A 246 -20.32 -1.53 -14.13
N ALA A 247 -20.73 -1.66 -15.40
CA ALA A 247 -20.15 -2.62 -16.32
C ALA A 247 -18.67 -2.30 -16.61
N TYR A 248 -18.31 -1.03 -16.75
CA TYR A 248 -16.91 -0.58 -16.86
C TYR A 248 -16.12 -0.94 -15.59
N TRP A 249 -16.67 -0.61 -14.42
CA TRP A 249 -16.05 -0.90 -13.15
C TRP A 249 -15.76 -2.40 -12.96
N ARG A 250 -16.66 -3.29 -13.40
CA ARG A 250 -16.42 -4.75 -13.35
C ARG A 250 -15.17 -5.13 -14.14
N ARG A 251 -14.97 -4.57 -15.33
CA ARG A 251 -13.73 -4.80 -16.12
C ARG A 251 -12.50 -4.31 -15.38
N LEU A 252 -12.56 -3.12 -14.77
CA LEU A 252 -11.47 -2.60 -13.96
C LEU A 252 -11.16 -3.48 -12.73
N ARG A 253 -12.20 -3.99 -12.05
CA ARG A 253 -12.05 -4.94 -10.94
C ARG A 253 -11.37 -6.23 -11.39
N ASP A 254 -11.80 -6.78 -12.53
CA ASP A 254 -11.22 -8.01 -13.07
C ASP A 254 -9.75 -7.80 -13.50
N ILE A 255 -9.40 -6.61 -14.00
CA ILE A 255 -7.99 -6.23 -14.22
C ILE A 255 -7.22 -6.12 -12.90
N SER A 256 -7.81 -5.52 -11.86
CA SER A 256 -7.20 -5.45 -10.53
C SER A 256 -6.87 -6.84 -9.98
N ASP A 257 -7.80 -7.79 -10.08
CA ASP A 257 -7.55 -9.18 -9.68
C ASP A 257 -6.43 -9.82 -10.51
N ARG A 258 -6.42 -9.61 -11.84
CA ARG A 258 -5.30 -10.08 -12.68
C ARG A 258 -3.96 -9.50 -12.26
N MET A 259 -3.89 -8.22 -11.87
CA MET A 259 -2.67 -7.58 -11.37
C MET A 259 -2.25 -8.15 -10.01
N PHE A 260 -3.21 -8.48 -9.14
CA PHE A 260 -2.95 -9.20 -7.88
C PHE A 260 -2.32 -10.57 -8.13
N GLN A 261 -2.97 -11.39 -8.96
CA GLN A 261 -2.47 -12.73 -9.31
C GLN A 261 -1.11 -12.64 -9.98
N TYR A 262 -0.89 -11.62 -10.81
CA TYR A 262 0.40 -11.36 -11.44
C TYR A 262 1.52 -11.10 -10.42
N LYS A 263 1.25 -10.28 -9.39
CA LYS A 263 2.20 -10.02 -8.30
C LYS A 263 2.50 -11.25 -7.45
N HIS A 264 1.49 -12.10 -7.22
CA HIS A 264 1.58 -13.26 -6.33
C HIS A 264 1.87 -14.58 -7.06
N GLY A 265 2.19 -14.52 -8.36
CA GLY A 265 2.66 -15.66 -9.13
C GLY A 265 4.12 -16.02 -8.85
N ASP A 266 4.65 -16.96 -9.63
CA ASP A 266 5.94 -17.61 -9.35
C ASP A 266 7.18 -16.73 -9.57
N ARG A 267 7.03 -15.50 -10.10
CA ARG A 267 8.15 -14.63 -10.51
C ARG A 267 8.71 -13.73 -9.39
N GLY A 268 8.18 -13.85 -8.18
CA GLY A 268 8.50 -12.98 -7.05
C GLY A 268 7.68 -11.68 -7.06
N ARG A 269 7.51 -11.08 -5.88
CA ARG A 269 6.52 -10.01 -5.63
C ARG A 269 6.95 -8.61 -6.11
N ASN A 270 8.25 -8.34 -6.21
CA ASN A 270 8.79 -6.98 -6.37
C ASN A 270 9.57 -6.77 -7.68
N THR A 271 9.13 -7.40 -8.77
CA THR A 271 9.84 -7.39 -10.06
C THR A 271 10.02 -6.00 -10.69
N TRP A 272 9.18 -5.03 -10.30
CA TRP A 272 9.26 -3.64 -10.74
C TRP A 272 10.52 -2.92 -10.25
N GLN A 273 11.13 -3.37 -9.14
CA GLN A 273 12.35 -2.77 -8.59
C GLN A 273 13.53 -2.87 -9.56
N SER A 274 13.50 -3.87 -10.44
CA SER A 274 14.53 -4.09 -11.46
C SER A 274 14.21 -3.40 -12.80
N GLY A 275 13.14 -2.60 -12.92
CA GLY A 275 12.75 -2.00 -14.21
C GLY A 275 13.59 -0.79 -14.63
N GLN A 276 14.22 -0.10 -13.67
CA GLN A 276 15.04 1.09 -13.93
C GLN A 276 16.53 0.75 -13.68
N HIS A 277 17.37 1.09 -14.66
CA HIS A 277 18.81 0.79 -14.66
C HIS A 277 19.71 2.00 -14.93
N GLY A 278 19.12 3.20 -15.09
CA GLY A 278 19.86 4.42 -15.38
C GLY A 278 20.37 5.13 -14.13
N GLY A 279 20.65 6.42 -14.27
CA GLY A 279 21.06 7.28 -13.17
C GLY A 279 22.57 7.38 -12.93
N GLN A 280 23.40 6.59 -13.62
CA GLN A 280 24.85 6.70 -13.43
C GLN A 280 25.35 8.09 -13.82
N GLY A 281 26.00 8.78 -12.88
CA GLY A 281 26.47 10.15 -13.04
C GLY A 281 25.46 11.23 -12.59
N GLU A 282 24.25 10.84 -12.21
CA GLU A 282 23.26 11.73 -11.58
C GLU A 282 23.54 11.87 -10.07
N PRO A 283 23.07 12.95 -9.41
CA PRO A 283 23.26 13.14 -7.98
C PRO A 283 22.68 11.98 -7.15
N PHE A 284 23.42 11.57 -6.11
CA PHE A 284 23.02 10.50 -5.18
C PHE A 284 22.81 9.13 -5.83
N TYR A 285 23.32 8.91 -7.04
CA TYR A 285 23.32 7.60 -7.67
C TYR A 285 23.91 6.53 -6.73
N TYR A 286 23.18 5.42 -6.63
CA TYR A 286 23.59 4.21 -5.96
C TYR A 286 23.34 3.03 -6.89
N ASP A 287 24.04 1.91 -6.70
CA ASP A 287 23.80 0.73 -7.53
C ASP A 287 22.50 0.02 -7.08
N ASN A 288 21.58 -0.23 -8.01
CA ASN A 288 20.27 -0.80 -7.69
C ASN A 288 20.38 -2.25 -7.16
N ALA A 289 21.30 -3.06 -7.70
CA ALA A 289 21.51 -4.43 -7.23
C ALA A 289 22.12 -4.44 -5.82
N GLY A 290 23.13 -3.60 -5.58
CA GLY A 290 23.72 -3.41 -4.26
C GLY A 290 22.74 -2.81 -3.24
N PHE A 291 21.76 -2.02 -3.67
CA PHE A 291 20.67 -1.55 -2.80
C PHE A 291 19.78 -2.72 -2.36
N GLY A 292 19.40 -3.59 -3.30
CA GLY A 292 18.64 -4.81 -3.01
C GLY A 292 19.38 -5.72 -2.03
N GLU A 293 20.67 -5.98 -2.27
CA GLU A 293 21.49 -6.79 -1.37
C GLU A 293 21.59 -6.18 0.05
N ALA A 294 21.79 -4.87 0.15
CA ALA A 294 21.82 -4.19 1.44
C ALA A 294 20.46 -4.27 2.17
N LEU A 295 19.34 -4.20 1.44
CA LEU A 295 18.00 -4.36 1.98
C LEU A 295 17.79 -5.78 2.54
N ASP A 296 18.26 -6.80 1.84
CA ASP A 296 18.18 -8.20 2.28
C ASP A 296 19.01 -8.43 3.55
N VAL A 297 20.23 -7.89 3.61
CA VAL A 297 21.08 -7.96 4.82
C VAL A 297 20.38 -7.29 6.02
N LEU A 298 19.82 -6.09 5.84
CA LEU A 298 19.10 -5.39 6.90
C LEU A 298 17.82 -6.12 7.32
N THR A 299 17.15 -6.78 6.38
CA THR A 299 15.98 -7.62 6.64
C THR A 299 16.35 -8.80 7.55
N GLU A 300 17.40 -9.54 7.21
CA GLU A 300 17.83 -10.69 8.02
C GLU A 300 18.37 -10.26 9.38
N ALA A 301 19.10 -9.14 9.45
CA ALA A 301 19.51 -8.56 10.74
C ALA A 301 18.29 -8.18 11.60
N GLY A 302 17.23 -7.63 10.99
CA GLY A 302 15.97 -7.32 11.67
C GLY A 302 15.27 -8.56 12.22
N LYS A 303 15.19 -9.64 11.44
CA LYS A 303 14.65 -10.94 11.88
C LYS A 303 15.44 -11.51 13.05
N GLU A 304 16.76 -11.37 13.04
CA GLU A 304 17.60 -11.81 14.16
C GLU A 304 17.37 -10.98 15.42
N ILE A 305 17.22 -9.66 15.28
CA ILE A 305 16.87 -8.78 16.40
C ILE A 305 15.50 -9.16 16.98
N PHE A 306 14.49 -9.38 16.13
CA PHE A 306 13.17 -9.86 16.54
C PHE A 306 13.26 -11.17 17.33
N ARG A 307 13.99 -12.16 16.80
CA ARG A 307 14.22 -13.46 17.45
C ARG A 307 14.84 -13.32 18.84
N ARG A 308 15.85 -12.46 19.00
CA ARG A 308 16.49 -12.23 20.30
C ARG A 308 15.63 -11.42 21.26
N LYS A 309 14.89 -10.44 20.73
CA LYS A 309 13.96 -9.63 21.49
C LYS A 309 12.86 -10.47 22.10
N TRP A 310 12.30 -11.41 21.34
CA TRP A 310 11.12 -12.17 21.77
C TRP A 310 11.40 -13.61 22.15
N GLY A 311 12.60 -14.13 21.91
CA GLY A 311 12.87 -15.55 22.06
C GLY A 311 11.99 -16.44 21.17
N HIS A 312 11.40 -15.89 20.10
CA HIS A 312 10.45 -16.56 19.21
C HIS A 312 10.74 -16.20 17.75
N ASP A 313 10.49 -17.11 16.81
CA ASP A 313 10.95 -16.99 15.42
C ASP A 313 9.91 -16.51 14.39
N ASN A 314 8.65 -16.38 14.81
CA ASN A 314 7.55 -16.01 13.93
C ASN A 314 6.58 -15.02 14.61
N CYS A 315 5.48 -14.70 13.93
CA CYS A 315 4.56 -13.64 14.34
C CYS A 315 3.60 -14.04 15.48
N ASP A 316 3.51 -15.32 15.84
CA ASP A 316 2.60 -15.82 16.89
C ASP A 316 3.16 -15.64 18.31
N LEU A 317 3.52 -14.40 18.63
CA LEU A 317 4.15 -14.06 19.91
C LEU A 317 3.25 -14.34 21.12
N ILE A 318 1.92 -14.23 20.96
CA ILE A 318 0.98 -14.31 22.07
C ILE A 318 0.47 -15.75 22.29
N ALA A 319 -0.11 -16.38 21.27
CA ALA A 319 -0.70 -17.72 21.45
C ALA A 319 0.37 -18.81 21.36
N GLY A 320 1.28 -18.69 20.40
CA GLY A 320 2.41 -19.59 20.20
C GLY A 320 3.52 -19.39 21.23
N GLY A 321 3.98 -18.15 21.41
CA GLY A 321 5.06 -17.81 22.34
C GLY A 321 4.64 -17.64 23.81
N GLY A 322 3.35 -17.41 24.08
CA GLY A 322 2.86 -17.12 25.44
C GLY A 322 3.38 -15.81 26.02
N LEU A 323 3.82 -14.87 25.17
CA LEU A 323 4.56 -13.67 25.56
C LEU A 323 3.62 -12.50 25.88
N GLY A 324 4.03 -11.71 26.87
CA GLY A 324 3.47 -10.42 27.23
C GLY A 324 4.36 -9.26 26.83
N PHE A 325 3.82 -8.04 26.97
CA PHE A 325 4.53 -6.82 26.55
C PHE A 325 5.90 -6.64 27.22
N ASP A 326 6.03 -7.03 28.48
CA ASP A 326 7.25 -6.80 29.26
C ASP A 326 8.34 -7.86 29.06
N ASP A 327 8.08 -8.91 28.25
CA ASP A 327 9.01 -10.01 27.99
C ASP A 327 10.11 -9.67 26.98
N GLN A 328 9.99 -8.52 26.31
CA GLN A 328 11.00 -7.97 25.39
C GLN A 328 12.39 -8.01 26.02
N TRP A 329 13.31 -8.73 25.39
CA TRP A 329 14.71 -8.95 25.77
C TRP A 329 14.93 -9.73 27.07
N LYS A 330 13.92 -10.44 27.59
CA LYS A 330 13.99 -11.14 28.89
C LYS A 330 13.75 -12.63 28.83
N VAL A 331 13.39 -13.16 27.67
CA VAL A 331 13.04 -14.57 27.47
C VAL A 331 14.14 -15.32 26.72
N LEU A 332 14.22 -16.62 26.99
CA LEU A 332 15.10 -17.52 26.24
C LEU A 332 14.42 -17.90 24.92
N LYS A 333 15.23 -18.29 23.93
CA LYS A 333 14.71 -18.80 22.66
C LYS A 333 13.91 -20.09 22.86
N ASP A 334 12.81 -20.25 22.13
CA ASP A 334 11.96 -21.44 22.11
C ASP A 334 12.11 -22.30 20.85
N PHE A 335 13.05 -21.92 19.96
CA PHE A 335 13.39 -22.61 18.71
C PHE A 335 14.88 -22.97 18.66
N GLU A 336 15.24 -23.91 17.77
CA GLU A 336 16.62 -24.39 17.59
C GLU A 336 17.48 -23.48 16.72
#